data_AF-A0AAW3J8B7-F1
#
_entry.id   AF-A0AAW3J8B7-F1
#
_cell.length_a   1.000
_cell.length_b   1.000
_cell.length_c   1.000
_cell.angle_alpha   90.00
_cell.angle_beta   90.00
_cell.angle_gamma   90.00
#
_symmetry.space_group_name_H-M   'P 1'
#
loop_
_entity.id
_entity.type
_entity.pdbx_description
1 polymer ?
#
loop_
_entity_poly.entity_id
_entity_poly.type
_entity_poly.pdbx_seq_one_letter_code
_entity_poly.pdbx_strand_id
1 'polypeptide(L)'
;MKNVIKISILSALVAGIFSACSSEPKSVEYYKDPKNAEELAEKVEECKKNANSAKNDEECANAFKAEYSKSFNKPLRVNPDDFRSKK
;
A
#
# COMPACT_ATOMS: atom_id res chain seq x y z
N MET A 1 6.32 -43.18 -6.46
CA MET A 1 5.29 -42.13 -6.28
C MET A 1 5.49 -41.50 -4.91
N LYS A 2 5.97 -40.25 -4.82
CA LYS A 2 6.24 -39.55 -3.55
C LYS A 2 5.81 -38.08 -3.62
N ASN A 3 4.50 -37.82 -3.64
CA ASN A 3 3.94 -36.48 -3.55
C ASN A 3 2.77 -36.62 -2.55
N VAL A 4 2.56 -35.83 -1.51
CA VAL A 4 3.12 -34.57 -1.02
C VAL A 4 2.76 -34.54 0.47
N ILE A 5 3.74 -34.40 1.33
CA ILE A 5 3.58 -34.33 2.78
C ILE A 5 3.55 -32.85 3.18
N LYS A 6 2.43 -32.46 3.81
CA LYS A 6 2.29 -31.37 4.81
C LYS A 6 2.58 -29.93 4.34
N ILE A 7 1.52 -29.23 3.94
CA ILE A 7 1.46 -27.77 4.04
C ILE A 7 1.12 -27.45 5.51
N SER A 8 2.14 -27.50 6.34
CA SER A 8 2.10 -27.20 7.77
C SER A 8 3.00 -25.99 7.99
N ILE A 9 2.42 -24.91 8.52
CA ILE A 9 3.08 -23.75 9.15
C ILE A 9 3.66 -22.73 8.16
N LEU A 10 2.83 -21.78 7.73
CA LEU A 10 3.29 -20.47 7.22
C LEU A 10 2.37 -19.33 7.67
N SER A 11 1.65 -19.51 8.80
CA SER A 11 0.79 -18.49 9.39
C SER A 11 1.36 -17.89 10.68
N ALA A 12 2.64 -18.10 10.97
CA ALA A 12 3.30 -17.61 12.17
C ALA A 12 4.56 -16.83 11.82
N LEU A 13 4.41 -15.56 11.38
CA LEU A 13 5.36 -14.46 11.63
C LEU A 13 4.93 -13.15 10.93
N VAL A 14 3.77 -12.56 11.27
CA VAL A 14 3.53 -11.14 10.93
C VAL A 14 2.84 -10.42 12.08
N ALA A 15 3.37 -10.60 13.27
CA ALA A 15 3.03 -9.79 14.44
C ALA A 15 4.34 -9.47 15.16
N GLY A 16 4.82 -8.24 14.99
CA GLY A 16 5.84 -7.67 15.88
C GLY A 16 7.22 -7.37 15.30
N ILE A 17 7.33 -6.71 14.13
CA ILE A 17 8.60 -6.07 13.73
C ILE A 17 8.55 -4.54 13.61
N PHE A 18 7.40 -3.88 13.84
CA PHE A 18 7.33 -2.41 13.84
C PHE A 18 7.69 -1.78 15.18
N SER A 19 8.69 -2.33 15.88
CA SER A 19 9.04 -1.86 17.22
C SER A 19 10.51 -1.49 17.43
N ALA A 20 11.36 -1.38 16.39
CA ALA A 20 12.74 -0.91 16.64
C ALA A 20 13.58 -0.45 15.42
N CYS A 21 13.02 0.21 14.41
CA CYS A 21 13.85 1.04 13.53
C CYS A 21 13.43 2.49 13.71
N SER A 22 14.11 3.20 14.61
CA SER A 22 14.09 4.66 14.75
C SER A 22 14.75 5.31 13.53
N SER A 23 14.28 4.95 12.34
CA SER A 23 14.59 5.63 11.10
C SER A 23 13.53 6.69 10.90
N GLU A 24 13.94 7.88 10.44
CA GLU A 24 12.98 8.92 10.07
C GLU A 24 11.92 8.33 9.13
N PRO A 25 10.64 8.73 9.30
CA PRO A 25 9.56 8.22 8.47
C PRO A 25 9.89 8.48 7.00
N LYS A 26 9.77 7.44 6.18
CA LYS A 26 10.04 7.56 4.74
C LYS A 26 9.08 8.55 4.12
N SER A 27 9.60 9.41 3.24
CA SER A 27 8.83 10.48 2.61
C SER A 27 7.88 9.95 1.53
N VAL A 28 6.93 10.79 1.13
CA VAL A 28 6.04 10.50 -0.01
C VAL A 28 6.85 10.29 -1.30
N GLU A 29 7.89 11.11 -1.50
CA GLU A 29 8.77 11.07 -2.68
C GLU A 29 9.54 9.74 -2.77
N TYR A 30 9.95 9.18 -1.63
CA TYR A 30 10.55 7.85 -1.58
C TYR A 30 9.57 6.80 -2.13
N TYR A 31 8.34 6.77 -1.63
CA TYR A 31 7.33 5.80 -2.04
C TYR A 31 6.79 6.01 -3.47
N LYS A 32 6.98 7.20 -4.05
CA LYS A 32 6.65 7.48 -5.46
C LYS A 32 7.65 6.87 -6.44
N ASP A 33 8.88 6.57 -6.02
CA ASP A 33 9.87 5.94 -6.90
C ASP A 33 9.40 4.54 -7.31
N PRO A 34 9.36 4.19 -8.61
CA PRO A 34 8.99 2.86 -9.08
C PRO A 34 9.80 1.73 -8.46
N LYS A 35 11.06 1.98 -8.05
CA LYS A 35 11.93 1.00 -7.39
C LYS A 35 11.40 0.58 -6.01
N ASN A 36 10.59 1.44 -5.38
CA ASN A 36 10.04 1.24 -4.04
C ASN A 36 8.56 0.80 -4.10
N ALA A 37 8.06 0.37 -5.26
CA ALA A 37 6.65 0.05 -5.46
C ALA A 37 6.18 -1.17 -4.65
N GLU A 38 7.04 -2.18 -4.48
CA GLU A 38 6.76 -3.37 -3.65
C GLU A 38 6.68 -2.99 -2.17
N GLU A 39 7.66 -2.22 -1.69
CA GLU A 39 7.70 -1.75 -0.31
C GLU A 39 6.49 -0.86 0.04
N LEU A 40 6.06 0.01 -0.89
CA LEU A 40 4.84 0.79 -0.74
C LEU A 40 3.60 -0.11 -0.57
N ALA A 41 3.49 -1.18 -1.37
CA ALA A 41 2.34 -2.09 -1.30
C ALA A 41 2.29 -2.83 0.05
N GLU A 42 3.44 -3.35 0.51
CA GLU A 42 3.55 -4.01 1.81
C GLU A 42 3.21 -3.07 2.97
N LYS A 43 3.77 -1.84 2.95
CA LYS A 43 3.51 -0.82 3.97
C LYS A 43 2.04 -0.42 3.99
N VAL A 44 1.40 -0.23 2.84
CA VAL A 44 -0.04 0.07 2.76
C VAL A 44 -0.89 -1.05 3.37
N GLU A 45 -0.61 -2.31 3.04
CA GLU A 45 -1.34 -3.46 3.58
C GLU A 45 -1.15 -3.61 5.10
N GLU A 46 0.04 -3.29 5.59
CA GLU A 46 0.32 -3.20 7.02
C GLU A 46 -0.51 -2.07 7.68
N CYS A 47 -0.45 -0.86 7.13
CA CYS A 47 -1.16 0.31 7.66
C CYS A 47 -2.68 0.10 7.68
N LYS A 48 -3.25 -0.64 6.72
CA LYS A 48 -4.69 -0.98 6.65
C LYS A 48 -5.17 -1.84 7.82
N LYS A 49 -4.28 -2.58 8.50
CA LYS A 49 -4.64 -3.40 9.67
C LYS A 49 -5.07 -2.57 10.87
N ASN A 50 -4.72 -1.29 10.92
CA ASN A 50 -5.13 -0.36 11.97
C ASN A 50 -5.85 0.87 11.37
N ALA A 51 -7.11 1.06 11.76
CA ALA A 51 -7.98 2.10 11.21
C ALA A 51 -7.46 3.54 11.42
N ASN A 52 -6.56 3.75 12.38
CA ASN A 52 -5.98 5.05 12.70
C ASN A 52 -4.50 5.18 12.33
N SER A 53 -3.92 4.23 11.58
CA SER A 53 -2.49 4.26 11.22
C SER A 53 -2.10 5.57 10.54
N ALA A 54 -2.89 6.06 9.57
CA ALA A 54 -2.60 7.33 8.88
C ALA A 54 -2.65 8.58 9.79
N LYS A 55 -3.24 8.48 10.99
CA LYS A 55 -3.31 9.59 11.96
C LYS A 55 -2.19 9.52 12.99
N ASN A 56 -1.76 8.31 13.33
CA ASN A 56 -0.83 8.05 14.43
C ASN A 56 0.58 7.68 13.94
N ASP A 57 0.73 7.43 12.64
CA ASP A 57 1.97 7.03 11.98
C ASP A 57 2.18 7.84 10.70
N GLU A 58 3.23 8.66 10.71
CA GLU A 58 3.60 9.55 9.60
C GLU A 58 4.04 8.77 8.36
N GLU A 59 4.69 7.62 8.54
CA GLU A 59 5.09 6.76 7.43
C GLU A 59 3.87 6.15 6.75
N CYS A 60 2.86 5.74 7.53
CA CYS A 60 1.56 5.32 6.98
C CYS A 60 0.85 6.45 6.24
N ALA A 61 0.86 7.68 6.79
CA ALA A 61 0.31 8.84 6.10
C ALA A 61 1.00 9.08 4.74
N ASN A 62 2.33 8.96 4.70
CA ASN A 62 3.13 9.13 3.49
C ASN A 62 2.88 8.02 2.47
N ALA A 63 2.80 6.77 2.91
CA ALA A 63 2.50 5.61 2.06
C ALA A 63 1.11 5.74 1.42
N PHE A 64 0.06 6.03 2.19
CA PHE A 64 -1.29 6.24 1.63
C PHE A 64 -1.34 7.40 0.64
N LYS A 65 -0.62 8.51 0.93
CA LYS A 65 -0.56 9.65 0.01
C LYS A 65 0.14 9.29 -1.31
N ALA A 66 1.19 8.47 -1.25
CA ALA A 66 1.86 7.95 -2.44
C ALA A 66 0.95 7.01 -3.24
N GLU A 67 0.27 6.06 -2.59
CA GLU A 67 -0.70 5.15 -3.22
C GLU A 67 -1.84 5.92 -3.91
N TYR A 68 -2.44 6.88 -3.19
CA TYR A 68 -3.51 7.72 -3.72
C TYR A 68 -3.05 8.49 -4.95
N SER A 69 -1.84 9.07 -4.91
CA SER A 69 -1.29 9.83 -6.05
C SER A 69 -1.14 9.01 -7.34
N LYS A 70 -0.96 7.68 -7.25
CA LYS A 70 -0.96 6.78 -8.42
C LYS A 70 -2.33 6.75 -9.13
N SER A 71 -3.41 6.93 -8.37
CA SER A 71 -4.78 6.92 -8.89
C SER A 71 -5.14 8.24 -9.61
N PHE A 72 -4.58 9.38 -9.18
CA PHE A 72 -4.82 10.70 -9.82
C PHE A 72 -3.96 10.94 -11.06
N ASN A 73 -2.81 10.28 -11.15
CA ASN A 73 -1.98 10.32 -12.36
C ASN A 73 -2.50 9.41 -13.48
N LYS A 74 -3.55 8.60 -13.24
CA LYS A 74 -4.27 8.01 -14.37
C LYS A 74 -5.00 9.15 -15.08
N PRO A 75 -4.75 9.38 -16.38
CA PRO A 75 -5.55 10.34 -17.12
C PRO A 75 -7.01 9.93 -16.96
N LEU A 76 -7.82 10.82 -16.40
CA LEU A 76 -9.27 10.65 -16.38
C LEU A 76 -9.68 10.53 -17.84
N ARG A 77 -9.95 9.30 -18.28
CA ARG A 77 -10.60 9.04 -19.58
C ARG A 77 -12.06 9.41 -19.40
N VAL A 78 -12.33 10.69 -19.22
CA VAL A 78 -13.69 11.22 -19.27
C VAL A 78 -14.09 11.16 -20.72
N ASN A 79 -14.99 10.24 -21.09
CA ASN A 79 -15.57 10.29 -22.42
C ASN A 79 -16.60 11.43 -22.42
N PRO A 80 -16.45 12.48 -23.26
CA PRO A 80 -17.42 13.57 -23.32
C PRO A 80 -18.84 13.08 -23.66
N ASP A 81 -18.97 11.92 -24.31
CA ASP A 81 -20.25 11.29 -24.63
C ASP A 81 -20.99 10.71 -23.41
N ASP A 82 -20.30 10.44 -22.30
CA ASP A 82 -20.93 9.94 -21.06
C ASP A 82 -21.90 10.97 -20.45
N PHE A 83 -21.72 12.26 -20.75
CA PHE A 83 -22.62 13.35 -20.32
C PHE A 83 -23.68 13.70 -21.36
N ARG A 84 -23.61 13.15 -22.57
CA ARG A 84 -24.48 13.50 -23.70
C ARG A 84 -25.74 12.65 -23.80
N SER A 85 -25.96 11.66 -22.92
CA SER A 85 -27.20 10.87 -22.87
C SER A 85 -28.28 11.49 -21.98
N LYS A 86 -28.68 12.74 -22.28
CA LYS A 86 -29.96 13.32 -21.84
C LYS A 86 -30.42 14.35 -22.87
N LYS A 87 -30.99 13.89 -23.98
CA LYS A 87 -31.85 14.72 -24.83
C LYS A 87 -32.94 13.90 -25.46
#